data_AF-A0A4Q6AHT2-F1
#
_entry.id   AF-A0A4Q6AHT2-F1
#
_cell.length_a   1.000
_cell.length_b   1.000
_cell.length_c   1.000
_cell.angle_alpha   90.00
_cell.angle_beta   90.00
_cell.angle_gamma   90.00
#
_symmetry.space_group_name_H-M   'P 1'
#
loop_
_entity.id
_entity.type
_entity.pdbx_description
1 polymer ?
#
loop_
_entity_poly.entity_id
_entity_poly.type
_entity_poly.pdbx_seq_one_letter_code
_entity_poly.pdbx_strand_id
1 'polypeptide(L)'
;QIPLAIPGLSAGILLSFGRALGEFGATLMVAGNIPGVTQTLPIALYFDVEAGNYSRAWMWTGIAFVTSGLIIALINVLSEPKKD
;
A
#
# COMPACT_ATOMS: atom_id res chain seq x y z
N GLN A 1 12.42 -18.10 26.59
CA GLN A 1 11.39 -17.04 26.60
C GLN A 1 11.23 -16.45 25.19
N ILE A 2 12.27 -15.83 24.63
CA ILE A 2 12.22 -15.20 23.29
C ILE A 2 11.76 -16.14 22.15
N PRO A 3 12.20 -17.42 22.07
CA PRO A 3 11.80 -18.31 20.96
C PRO A 3 10.29 -18.61 20.90
N LEU A 4 9.61 -18.65 22.05
CA LEU A 4 8.15 -18.84 22.10
C LEU A 4 7.38 -17.55 21.76
N ALA A 5 8.02 -16.38 21.88
CA ALA A 5 7.39 -15.10 21.58
C ALA A 5 7.47 -14.74 20.08
N ILE A 6 8.28 -15.44 19.28
CA ILE A 6 8.47 -15.17 17.84
C ILE A 6 7.15 -15.12 17.06
N PRO A 7 6.19 -16.07 17.22
CA PRO A 7 4.92 -16.02 16.50
C PRO A 7 4.06 -14.80 16.89
N GLY A 8 4.12 -14.37 18.16
CA GLY A 8 3.42 -13.17 18.62
C GLY A 8 4.07 -11.89 18.10
N LEU A 9 5.40 -11.86 18.03
CA LEU A 9 6.15 -10.73 17.50
C LEU A 9 5.91 -10.55 15.99
N SER A 10 5.91 -11.65 15.23
CA SER A 10 5.65 -11.61 13.79
C SER A 10 4.23 -11.14 13.48
N ALA A 11 3.23 -11.59 14.24
CA ALA A 11 1.86 -11.10 14.13
C ALA A 11 1.77 -9.59 14.44
N GLY A 12 2.43 -9.12 15.50
CA GLY A 12 2.49 -7.71 15.85
C GLY A 12 3.17 -6.83 14.78
N ILE A 13 4.24 -7.33 14.17
CA ILE A 13 4.92 -6.66 13.05
C ILE A 13 4.00 -6.58 11.83
N LEU A 14 3.31 -7.66 11.48
CA LEU A 14 2.39 -7.66 10.33
C LEU A 14 1.21 -6.70 10.54
N LEU A 15 0.63 -6.69 11.74
CA LEU A 15 -0.48 -5.81 12.09
C LEU A 15 -0.06 -4.34 12.11
N SER A 16 1.09 -4.02 12.70
CA SER A 16 1.62 -2.65 12.72
C SER A 16 2.02 -2.15 11.33
N PHE A 17 2.57 -3.04 10.47
CA PHE A 17 2.83 -2.73 9.08
C PHE A 17 1.54 -2.44 8.30
N GLY A 18 0.53 -3.30 8.43
CA GLY A 18 -0.79 -3.07 7.82
C GLY A 18 -1.43 -1.77 8.29
N ARG A 19 -1.30 -1.43 9.57
CA ARG A 19 -1.76 -0.16 10.14
C ARG A 19 -1.02 1.03 9.50
N ALA A 20 0.31 0.96 9.39
CA ALA A 20 1.13 2.03 8.82
C ALA A 20 0.81 2.27 7.33
N LEU A 21 0.54 1.22 6.55
CA LEU A 21 0.05 1.37 5.17
C LEU A 21 -1.29 2.11 5.08
N GLY A 22 -2.13 1.97 6.10
CA GLY A 22 -3.42 2.66 6.21
C GLY A 22 -3.33 4.13 6.66
N GLU A 23 -2.17 4.60 7.14
CA GLU A 23 -1.95 5.98 7.61
C GLU A 23 -1.71 6.96 6.45
N PHE A 24 -2.53 6.84 5.40
CA PHE A 24 -2.58 7.76 4.27
C PHE A 24 -2.83 9.21 4.72
N GLY A 25 -3.79 9.41 5.63
CA GLY A 25 -4.17 10.73 6.13
C GLY A 25 -3.05 11.40 6.93
N ALA A 26 -2.36 10.67 7.80
CA ALA A 26 -1.24 11.20 8.57
C ALA A 26 -0.08 11.63 7.65
N THR A 27 0.20 10.84 6.60
CA THR A 27 1.21 11.19 5.61
C THR A 27 0.85 12.47 4.86
N LEU A 28 -0.41 12.62 4.44
CA LEU A 28 -0.88 13.84 3.78
C LEU A 28 -0.79 15.06 4.72
N MET A 29 -1.16 14.92 5.99
CA MET A 29 -1.13 16.01 6.97
C MET A 29 0.29 16.50 7.27
N VAL A 30 1.27 15.59 7.32
CA VAL A 30 2.65 15.92 7.69
C VAL A 30 3.52 16.24 6.47
N ALA A 31 3.45 15.45 5.40
CA ALA A 31 4.27 15.60 4.21
C ALA A 31 3.62 16.45 3.10
N GLY A 32 2.31 16.71 3.20
CA GLY A 32 1.55 17.47 2.21
C GLY A 32 1.45 16.79 0.85
N ASN A 33 1.00 17.57 -0.15
CA ASN A 33 0.97 17.16 -1.55
C ASN A 33 1.82 18.13 -2.38
N ILE A 34 3.12 17.84 -2.50
CA ILE A 34 4.03 18.57 -3.39
C ILE A 34 4.14 17.76 -4.68
N PRO A 35 3.56 18.23 -5.81
CA PRO A 35 3.61 17.51 -7.07
C PRO A 35 5.05 17.19 -7.48
N GLY A 36 5.33 15.92 -7.74
CA GLY A 36 6.66 15.45 -8.17
C GLY A 36 7.69 15.22 -7.06
N VAL A 37 7.38 15.52 -5.79
CA VAL A 37 8.29 15.26 -4.65
C VAL A 37 7.66 14.32 -3.62
N THR A 38 6.52 14.73 -3.05
CA THR A 38 5.83 13.95 -1.99
C THR A 38 4.51 13.35 -2.47
N GLN A 39 4.16 13.55 -3.75
CA GLN A 39 2.93 13.02 -4.33
C GLN A 39 3.04 11.50 -4.52
N THR A 40 2.43 10.77 -3.59
CA THR A 40 2.23 9.32 -3.72
C THR A 40 0.96 9.03 -4.51
N LEU A 41 0.86 7.81 -5.05
CA LEU A 41 -0.31 7.35 -5.82
C LEU A 41 -1.67 7.60 -5.09
N PRO A 42 -1.83 7.28 -3.80
CA PRO A 42 -3.09 7.57 -3.11
C PRO A 42 -3.34 9.06 -2.90
N ILE A 43 -2.29 9.89 -2.76
CA ILE A 43 -2.43 11.35 -2.64
C ILE A 43 -2.95 11.93 -3.96
N ALA A 44 -2.37 11.51 -5.09
CA ALA A 44 -2.82 11.95 -6.41
C ALA A 44 -4.30 11.59 -6.67
N LEU A 45 -4.70 10.38 -6.32
CA LEU A 45 -6.08 9.92 -6.45
C LEU A 45 -7.04 10.75 -5.59
N TYR A 46 -6.68 11.04 -4.33
CA TYR A 46 -7.51 11.84 -3.43
C TYR A 46 -7.75 13.25 -3.99
N PHE A 47 -6.71 13.95 -4.43
CA PHE A 47 -6.84 15.28 -5.00
C PHE A 47 -7.59 15.30 -6.34
N ASP A 48 -7.42 14.28 -7.20
CA ASP A 48 -8.18 14.18 -8.46
C ASP A 48 -9.67 13.94 -8.21
N VAL A 49 -10.05 13.19 -7.16
CA VAL A 49 -11.45 13.03 -6.75
C VAL A 49 -12.00 14.32 -6.16
N GLU A 50 -11.26 14.99 -5.27
CA GLU A 50 -11.67 16.26 -4.65
C GLU A 50 -11.86 17.38 -5.69
N ALA A 51 -11.00 17.42 -6.71
CA ALA A 51 -11.11 18.35 -7.83
C ALA A 51 -12.22 17.99 -8.85
N GLY A 52 -12.96 16.89 -8.65
CA GLY A 52 -14.00 16.42 -9.56
C GLY A 52 -13.47 15.82 -10.87
N ASN A 53 -12.16 15.55 -10.97
CA ASN A 53 -11.53 14.97 -12.15
C ASN A 53 -11.57 13.43 -12.09
N TYR A 54 -12.77 12.88 -12.22
CA TYR A 54 -12.98 11.43 -12.16
C TYR A 54 -12.23 10.66 -13.27
N SER A 55 -11.97 11.28 -14.42
CA SER A 55 -11.23 10.62 -15.50
C SER A 55 -9.82 10.24 -15.07
N ARG A 56 -9.09 11.16 -14.42
CA ARG A 56 -7.75 10.85 -13.87
C ARG A 56 -7.82 9.95 -12.65
N ALA A 57 -8.82 10.14 -11.78
CA ALA A 57 -9.02 9.28 -10.60
C ALA A 57 -9.22 7.80 -10.98
N TRP A 58 -10.03 7.50 -12.01
CA TRP A 58 -10.21 6.14 -12.52
C TRP A 58 -8.92 5.55 -13.07
N MET A 59 -8.10 6.35 -13.75
CA MET A 59 -6.78 5.92 -14.23
C MET A 59 -5.87 5.52 -13.07
N TRP A 60 -5.75 6.36 -12.03
CA TRP A 60 -4.95 6.04 -10.84
C TRP A 60 -5.48 4.80 -10.11
N THR A 61 -6.80 4.64 -10.04
CA THR A 61 -7.45 3.47 -9.44
C THR A 61 -7.10 2.20 -10.21
N GLY A 62 -7.15 2.23 -11.55
CA GLY A 62 -6.76 1.11 -12.41
C GLY A 62 -5.28 0.74 -12.22
N ILE A 63 -4.38 1.72 -12.18
CA ILE A 63 -2.95 1.49 -11.93
C ILE A 63 -2.73 0.85 -10.55
N ALA A 64 -3.42 1.34 -9.51
CA ALA A 64 -3.35 0.78 -8.16
C ALA A 64 -3.79 -0.69 -8.13
N PHE A 65 -4.90 -1.00 -8.82
CA PHE A 65 -5.47 -2.34 -8.87
C PHE A 65 -4.54 -3.32 -9.60
N VAL A 66 -4.00 -2.92 -10.76
CA VAL A 66 -3.05 -3.74 -11.53
C VAL A 66 -1.76 -3.96 -10.76
N THR A 67 -1.21 -2.92 -10.13
CA THR A 67 0.03 -3.02 -9.33
C THR A 67 -0.16 -3.96 -8.14
N SER A 68 -1.31 -3.85 -7.45
CA SER A 68 -1.64 -4.73 -6.32
C SER A 68 -1.80 -6.18 -6.78
N GLY A 69 -2.50 -6.40 -7.90
CA GLY A 69 -2.66 -7.72 -8.51
C GLY A 69 -1.32 -8.34 -8.92
N LEU A 70 -0.41 -7.55 -9.51
CA LEU A 70 0.94 -7.97 -9.87
C LEU A 70 1.77 -8.36 -8.65
N ILE A 71 1.73 -7.57 -7.57
CA ILE A 71 2.44 -7.88 -6.33
C ILE A 71 1.92 -9.20 -5.73
N ILE A 72 0.60 -9.39 -5.66
CA ILE A 72 0.01 -10.63 -5.15
C ILE A 72 0.35 -11.82 -6.04
N ALA A 73 0.27 -11.67 -7.37
CA ALA A 73 0.64 -12.72 -8.30
C ALA A 73 2.12 -13.09 -8.20
N LEU A 74 3.00 -12.09 -8.06
CA LEU A 74 4.43 -12.28 -7.86
C LEU A 74 4.72 -13.01 -6.55
N ILE A 75 4.08 -12.60 -5.45
CA ILE A 75 4.18 -13.29 -4.16
C ILE A 75 3.69 -14.73 -4.30
N ASN A 76 2.58 -14.96 -5.01
CA ASN A 76 2.04 -16.30 -5.21
C ASN A 76 3.03 -17.20 -5.98
N VAL A 77 3.59 -16.71 -7.10
CA VAL A 77 4.58 -17.45 -7.90
C VAL A 77 5.88 -17.68 -7.15
N LEU A 78 6.35 -16.72 -6.34
CA LEU A 78 7.54 -16.88 -5.51
C LEU A 78 7.31 -17.76 -4.28
N SER A 79 6.08 -17.83 -3.78
CA SER A 79 5.70 -18.61 -2.59
C SER A 79 5.30 -20.03 -2.92
N GLU A 80 5.03 -20.38 -4.18
CA GLU A 80 4.88 -21.78 -4.59
C GLU A 80 6.17 -22.53 -4.24
N PRO A 81 6.15 -23.44 -3.23
CA PRO A 81 7.30 -24.26 -2.97
C PRO A 81 7.46 -25.15 -4.20
N LYS A 82 8.66 -25.16 -4.77
CA LYS A 82 9.05 -26.10 -5.81
C LYS A 82 8.59 -27.50 -5.38
N LYS A 83 7.56 -28.00 -6.07
CA LYS A 83 6.97 -29.31 -5.86
C LYS A 83 7.96 -30.34 -6.42
N ASP A 84 8.99 -30.65 -5.64
CA ASP A 84 9.82 -31.86 -5.79
C ASP A 84 9.29 -32.93 -4.81
#